data_AF-A0A6F9C6F4-F1
#
_entry.id   AF-A0A6F9C6F4-F1
#
_cell.length_a   1.000
_cell.length_b   1.000
_cell.length_c   1.000
_cell.angle_alpha   90.00
_cell.angle_beta   90.00
_cell.angle_gamma   90.00
#
_symmetry.space_group_name_H-M   'P 1'
#
loop_
_entity.id
_entity.type
_entity.pdbx_description
1 polymer ?
#
loop_
_entity_poly.entity_id
_entity_poly.type
_entity_poly.pdbx_seq_one_letter_code
_entity_poly.pdbx_strand_id
1 'polypeptide(L)'
;MTLCNRDAWVCSTQDNLSVAQREEQASVELRLLVERVLQETAEDLRVQCSNVDQAFSQRCLQLTEAKTQLELHLTQILDQIGAQERNMVSLQKALYDKEAPLRVAQSRLHQRSHRPHMELCRDNPQFSLVG
;
A
#
# COMPACT_ATOMS: atom_id res chain seq x y z
N MET A 1 47.36 58.15 -49.81
CA MET A 1 46.21 57.42 -50.40
C MET A 1 46.79 56.19 -51.08
N THR A 2 47.00 55.11 -50.33
CA THR A 2 47.57 53.87 -50.86
C THR A 2 46.51 53.21 -51.73
N LEU A 3 46.65 53.42 -53.04
CA LEU A 3 45.86 52.75 -54.06
C LEU A 3 46.00 51.25 -53.86
N CYS A 4 44.88 50.60 -53.53
CA CYS A 4 44.75 49.15 -53.59
C CYS A 4 45.15 48.71 -55.00
N ASN A 5 46.31 48.09 -55.16
CA ASN A 5 46.66 47.49 -56.43
C ASN A 5 45.86 46.18 -56.62
N ARG A 6 45.74 45.73 -57.85
CA ARG A 6 44.94 44.55 -58.21
C ARG A 6 45.30 43.32 -57.35
N ASP A 7 46.59 43.12 -57.09
CA ASP A 7 47.08 41.93 -56.39
C ASP A 7 46.67 41.93 -54.90
N ALA A 8 46.75 43.07 -54.22
CA ALA A 8 46.30 43.20 -52.83
C ALA A 8 44.78 42.97 -52.69
N TRP A 9 43.99 43.44 -53.67
CA TRP A 9 42.55 43.17 -53.72
C TRP A 9 42.26 41.67 -53.94
N VAL A 10 42.99 41.03 -54.86
CA VAL A 10 42.85 39.59 -55.14
C VAL A 10 43.17 38.76 -53.90
N CYS A 11 44.29 39.03 -53.22
CA CYS A 11 44.65 38.32 -51.98
C CYS A 11 43.58 38.50 -50.90
N SER A 12 43.16 39.74 -50.63
CA SER A 12 42.12 40.00 -49.61
C SER A 12 40.78 39.33 -49.96
N THR A 13 40.41 39.30 -51.23
CA THR A 13 39.19 38.63 -51.69
C THR A 13 39.29 37.12 -51.53
N GLN A 14 40.45 36.53 -51.85
CA GLN A 14 40.71 35.10 -51.68
C GLN A 14 40.69 34.69 -50.20
N ASP A 15 41.28 35.51 -49.31
CA ASP A 15 41.25 35.28 -47.87
C ASP A 15 39.81 35.32 -47.34
N ASN A 16 39.03 36.34 -47.72
CA ASN A 16 37.63 36.45 -47.33
C ASN A 16 36.79 35.25 -47.81
N LEU A 17 37.04 34.78 -49.04
CA LEU A 17 36.37 33.59 -49.57
C LEU A 17 36.73 32.34 -48.74
N SER A 18 38.01 32.17 -48.37
CA SER A 18 38.45 31.04 -47.56
C SER A 18 37.82 31.03 -46.17
N VAL A 19 37.67 32.21 -45.56
CA VAL A 19 36.99 32.37 -44.27
C VAL A 19 35.49 32.07 -44.43
N ALA A 20 34.85 32.64 -45.45
CA ALA A 20 33.43 32.41 -45.71
C ALA A 20 33.11 30.92 -45.91
N GLN A 21 33.95 30.19 -46.65
CA GLN A 21 33.82 28.74 -46.85
C GLN A 21 33.97 27.96 -45.53
N ARG A 22 34.90 28.37 -44.67
CA ARG A 22 35.08 27.73 -43.34
C ARG A 22 33.86 27.97 -42.45
N GLU A 23 33.36 29.19 -42.41
CA GLU A 23 32.18 29.55 -41.60
C GLU A 23 30.91 28.87 -42.12
N GLU A 24 30.77 28.73 -43.46
CA GLU A 24 29.67 27.97 -44.07
C GLU A 24 29.72 26.50 -43.62
N GLN A 25 30.87 25.85 -43.74
CA GLN A 25 31.05 24.47 -43.32
C GLN A 25 30.77 24.30 -41.81
N ALA A 26 31.30 25.18 -40.98
CA ALA A 26 31.05 25.17 -39.53
C ALA A 26 29.55 25.35 -39.22
N SER A 27 28.86 26.23 -39.95
CA SER A 27 27.41 26.41 -39.79
C SER A 27 26.62 25.17 -40.19
N VAL A 28 27.03 24.45 -41.24
CA VAL A 28 26.38 23.19 -41.66
C VAL A 28 26.56 22.12 -40.57
N GLU A 29 27.78 21.97 -40.06
CA GLU A 29 28.08 21.00 -39.00
C GLU A 29 27.30 21.28 -37.71
N LEU A 30 27.21 22.56 -37.31
CA LEU A 30 26.42 22.98 -36.15
C LEU A 30 24.93 22.67 -36.33
N ARG A 31 24.36 22.93 -37.52
CA ARG A 31 22.94 22.60 -37.78
C ARG A 31 22.69 21.10 -37.70
N LEU A 32 23.56 20.28 -38.27
CA LEU A 32 23.46 18.82 -38.18
C LEU A 32 23.56 18.33 -36.73
N LEU A 33 24.43 18.95 -35.91
CA LEU A 33 24.51 18.63 -34.49
C LEU A 33 23.22 19.00 -33.75
N VAL A 34 22.68 20.20 -34.01
CA VAL A 34 21.40 20.64 -33.42
C VAL A 34 20.26 19.70 -33.79
N GLU A 35 20.15 19.32 -35.06
CA GLU A 35 19.13 18.38 -35.52
C GLU A 35 19.23 17.02 -34.80
N ARG A 36 20.45 16.48 -34.65
CA ARG A 36 20.67 15.24 -33.90
C ARG A 36 20.26 15.36 -32.44
N VAL A 37 20.70 16.42 -31.75
CA VAL A 37 20.35 16.64 -30.34
C VAL A 37 18.83 16.80 -30.17
N LEU A 38 18.16 17.51 -31.07
CA LEU A 38 16.70 17.64 -31.03
C LEU A 38 16.00 16.29 -31.23
N GLN A 39 16.50 15.45 -32.15
CA GLN A 39 15.95 14.13 -32.39
C GLN A 39 16.15 13.19 -31.19
N GLU A 40 17.37 13.15 -30.64
CA GLU A 40 17.70 12.33 -29.47
C GLU A 40 16.87 12.76 -28.25
N THR A 41 16.81 14.06 -27.96
CA THR A 41 16.02 14.56 -26.83
C THR A 41 14.52 14.32 -27.00
N ALA A 42 13.99 14.41 -28.22
CA ALA A 42 12.58 14.10 -28.48
C ALA A 42 12.27 12.62 -28.24
N GLU A 43 13.17 11.71 -28.66
CA GLU A 43 12.99 10.28 -28.43
C GLU A 43 13.13 9.93 -26.95
N ASP A 44 14.12 10.50 -26.26
CA ASP A 44 14.28 10.33 -24.81
C ASP A 44 13.04 10.80 -24.06
N LEU A 45 12.48 11.96 -24.41
CA LEU A 45 11.25 12.46 -23.80
C LEU A 45 10.06 11.53 -24.05
N ARG A 46 9.95 10.97 -25.26
CA ARG A 46 8.88 10.02 -25.61
C ARG A 46 8.98 8.75 -24.78
N VAL A 47 10.19 8.20 -24.64
CA VAL A 47 10.46 7.02 -23.82
C VAL A 47 10.17 7.31 -22.34
N GLN A 48 10.61 8.46 -21.82
CA GLN A 48 10.34 8.85 -20.43
C GLN A 48 8.84 9.02 -20.16
N CYS A 49 8.10 9.65 -21.08
CA CYS A 49 6.64 9.77 -20.97
C CYS A 49 5.99 8.39 -20.87
N SER A 50 6.33 7.47 -21.78
CA SER A 50 5.80 6.10 -21.76
C SER A 50 6.14 5.35 -20.46
N ASN A 51 7.35 5.51 -19.94
CA ASN A 51 7.78 4.88 -18.69
C ASN A 51 6.99 5.41 -17.49
N VAL A 52 6.79 6.73 -17.42
CA VAL A 52 6.02 7.37 -16.35
C VAL A 52 4.55 6.98 -16.43
N ASP A 53 3.95 6.98 -17.62
CA ASP A 53 2.55 6.58 -17.82
C ASP A 53 2.31 5.12 -17.40
N GLN A 54 3.25 4.23 -17.74
CA GLN A 54 3.19 2.83 -17.33
C GLN A 54 3.33 2.69 -15.81
N ALA A 55 4.33 3.34 -15.21
CA ALA A 55 4.56 3.28 -13.76
C ALA A 55 3.36 3.84 -12.98
N PHE A 56 2.78 4.94 -13.45
CA PHE A 56 1.59 5.55 -12.86
C PHE A 56 0.38 4.62 -12.96
N SER A 57 0.12 4.05 -14.14
CA SER A 57 -0.97 3.10 -14.36
C SER A 57 -0.84 1.88 -13.46
N GLN A 58 0.37 1.31 -13.34
CA GLN A 58 0.65 0.20 -12.44
C GLN A 58 0.39 0.59 -10.97
N ARG A 59 0.78 1.79 -10.56
CA ARG A 59 0.55 2.28 -9.19
C ARG A 59 -0.95 2.42 -8.90
N CYS A 60 -1.74 2.92 -9.84
CA CYS A 60 -3.19 3.00 -9.72
C CYS A 60 -3.83 1.61 -9.54
N LEU A 61 -3.39 0.62 -10.31
CA LEU A 61 -3.86 -0.76 -10.18
C LEU A 61 -3.54 -1.35 -8.80
N GLN A 62 -2.28 -1.21 -8.35
CA GLN A 62 -1.84 -1.68 -7.04
C GLN A 62 -2.62 -1.03 -5.89
N LEU A 63 -2.89 0.27 -5.97
CA LEU A 63 -3.68 0.98 -4.95
C LEU A 63 -5.14 0.52 -4.94
N THR A 64 -5.70 0.28 -6.12
CA THR A 64 -7.07 -0.23 -6.24
C THR A 64 -7.18 -1.63 -5.64
N GLU A 65 -6.24 -2.51 -5.95
CA GLU A 65 -6.18 -3.85 -5.37
C GLU A 65 -5.97 -3.83 -3.85
N ALA A 66 -5.04 -3.01 -3.35
CA ALA A 66 -4.84 -2.87 -1.91
C ALA A 66 -6.12 -2.38 -1.21
N LYS A 67 -6.83 -1.42 -1.81
CA LYS A 67 -8.10 -0.93 -1.29
C LYS A 67 -9.16 -2.04 -1.25
N THR A 68 -9.34 -2.80 -2.33
CA THR A 68 -10.37 -3.85 -2.38
C THR A 68 -10.09 -4.95 -1.35
N GLN A 69 -8.82 -5.33 -1.14
CA GLN A 69 -8.45 -6.27 -0.09
C GLN A 69 -8.75 -5.75 1.31
N LEU A 70 -8.47 -4.46 1.57
CA LEU A 70 -8.81 -3.85 2.85
C LEU A 70 -10.32 -3.79 3.10
N GLU A 71 -11.13 -3.47 2.09
CA GLU A 71 -12.60 -3.46 2.20
C GLU A 71 -13.16 -4.87 2.47
N LEU A 72 -12.59 -5.89 1.83
CA LEU A 72 -12.94 -7.29 2.08
C LEU A 72 -12.60 -7.69 3.53
N HIS A 73 -11.38 -7.38 3.98
CA HIS A 73 -10.93 -7.70 5.34
C HIS A 73 -11.76 -6.95 6.40
N LEU A 74 -12.11 -5.69 6.15
CA LEU A 74 -12.96 -4.91 7.03
C LEU A 74 -14.32 -5.60 7.23
N THR A 75 -14.93 -6.06 6.14
CA THR A 75 -16.21 -6.77 6.18
C THR A 75 -16.10 -8.05 7.03
N GLN A 76 -15.05 -8.85 6.81
CA GLN A 76 -14.81 -10.08 7.58
C GLN A 76 -14.62 -9.81 9.07
N ILE A 77 -13.88 -8.75 9.43
CA ILE A 77 -13.64 -8.38 10.83
C ILE A 77 -14.95 -7.93 11.49
N LEU A 78 -15.78 -7.13 10.80
CA LEU A 78 -17.07 -6.71 11.33
C LEU A 78 -18.00 -7.91 11.58
N ASP A 79 -18.02 -8.89 10.69
CA ASP A 79 -18.79 -10.13 10.88
C ASP A 79 -18.29 -10.93 12.08
N GLN A 80 -16.96 -11.03 12.26
CA GLN A 80 -16.35 -11.69 13.41
C GLN A 80 -16.68 -10.96 14.72
N ILE A 81 -16.62 -9.63 14.75
CA ILE A 81 -17.00 -8.82 15.91
C ILE A 81 -18.47 -9.12 16.28
N GLY A 82 -19.38 -9.04 15.31
CA GLY A 82 -20.79 -9.33 15.56
C GLY A 82 -21.03 -10.76 16.05
N ALA A 83 -20.25 -11.74 15.58
CA ALA A 83 -20.31 -13.10 16.10
C ALA A 83 -19.84 -13.18 17.57
N GLN A 84 -18.77 -12.48 17.93
CA GLN A 84 -18.27 -12.46 19.30
C GLN A 84 -19.21 -11.73 20.26
N GLU A 85 -19.84 -10.65 19.83
CA GLU A 85 -20.87 -9.96 20.62
C GLU A 85 -22.05 -10.88 20.94
N ARG A 86 -22.53 -11.66 19.96
CA ARG A 86 -23.57 -12.68 20.17
C ARG A 86 -23.11 -13.77 21.15
N ASN A 87 -21.87 -14.24 21.01
CA ASN A 87 -21.30 -15.23 21.94
C ASN A 87 -21.26 -14.70 23.37
N MET A 88 -20.84 -13.45 23.56
CA MET A 88 -20.78 -12.81 24.88
C MET A 88 -22.16 -12.78 25.53
N VAL A 89 -23.19 -12.35 24.81
CA VAL A 89 -24.58 -12.32 25.31
C VAL A 89 -25.05 -13.73 25.66
N SER A 90 -24.77 -14.72 24.80
CA SER A 90 -25.14 -16.12 25.05
C SER A 90 -24.46 -16.67 26.32
N LEU A 91 -23.18 -16.35 26.53
CA LEU A 91 -22.43 -16.79 27.71
C LEU A 91 -22.94 -16.13 28.99
N GLN A 92 -23.23 -14.84 28.95
CA GLN A 92 -23.83 -14.12 30.08
C GLN A 92 -25.18 -14.72 30.48
N LYS A 93 -26.02 -15.04 29.48
CA LYS A 93 -27.30 -15.71 29.72
C LYS A 93 -27.09 -17.11 30.32
N ALA A 94 -26.18 -17.90 29.76
CA ALA A 94 -25.89 -19.25 30.27
C ALA A 94 -25.35 -19.22 31.71
N LEU A 95 -24.57 -18.20 32.07
CA LEU A 95 -24.12 -17.98 33.44
C LEU A 95 -25.30 -17.67 34.36
N TYR A 96 -26.13 -16.69 34.00
CA TYR A 96 -27.32 -16.30 34.74
C TYR A 96 -28.27 -17.48 34.98
N ASP A 97 -28.56 -18.26 33.93
CA ASP A 97 -29.43 -19.45 33.99
C ASP A 97 -28.86 -20.53 34.94
N LYS A 98 -27.54 -20.53 35.19
CA LYS A 98 -26.87 -21.46 36.13
C LYS A 98 -26.83 -20.96 37.58
N GLU A 99 -27.03 -19.66 37.84
CA GLU A 99 -26.93 -19.11 39.20
C GLU A 99 -28.00 -19.67 40.15
N ALA A 100 -29.25 -19.76 39.71
CA ALA A 100 -30.35 -20.28 40.51
C ALA A 100 -30.17 -21.76 40.90
N PRO A 101 -29.93 -22.70 39.97
CA PRO A 101 -29.69 -24.10 40.34
C PRO A 101 -28.41 -24.28 41.16
N LEU A 102 -27.36 -23.48 40.93
CA LEU A 102 -26.15 -23.51 41.76
C LEU A 102 -26.44 -23.12 43.21
N ARG A 103 -27.20 -22.04 43.44
CA ARG A 103 -27.62 -21.64 44.80
C ARG A 103 -28.41 -22.73 45.49
N VAL A 104 -29.34 -23.39 44.77
CA VAL A 104 -30.10 -24.52 45.32
C VAL A 104 -29.17 -25.67 45.73
N ALA A 105 -28.19 -26.02 44.87
CA ALA A 105 -27.24 -27.08 45.18
C ALA A 105 -26.40 -26.74 46.42
N GLN A 106 -25.87 -25.51 46.50
CA GLN A 106 -25.09 -25.00 47.63
C GLN A 106 -25.90 -24.99 48.94
N SER A 107 -27.13 -24.46 48.92
CA SER A 107 -27.99 -24.43 50.11
C SER A 107 -28.34 -25.84 50.59
N ARG A 108 -28.63 -26.78 49.68
CA ARG A 108 -28.90 -28.19 50.03
C ARG A 108 -27.67 -28.86 50.61
N LEU A 109 -26.49 -28.64 50.03
CA LEU A 109 -25.23 -29.18 50.53
C LEU A 109 -24.93 -28.67 51.94
N HIS A 110 -25.12 -27.37 52.18
CA HIS A 110 -24.96 -26.75 53.49
C HIS A 110 -25.90 -27.38 54.53
N GLN A 111 -27.20 -27.49 54.23
CA GLN A 111 -28.15 -28.14 55.13
C GLN A 111 -27.76 -29.59 55.45
N ARG A 112 -27.28 -30.34 54.45
CA ARG A 112 -26.82 -31.72 54.62
C ARG A 112 -25.59 -31.84 55.51
N SER A 113 -24.65 -30.88 55.44
CA SER A 113 -23.47 -30.84 56.30
C SER A 113 -23.78 -30.60 57.79
N HIS A 114 -25.01 -30.18 58.11
CA HIS A 114 -25.48 -29.93 59.48
C HIS A 114 -26.42 -31.01 60.03
N ARG A 115 -26.60 -32.15 59.33
CA ARG A 115 -27.42 -33.26 59.84
C ARG A 115 -26.82 -33.85 61.13
N PRO A 116 -27.63 -34.11 62.17
CA PRO A 116 -27.12 -34.53 63.47
C PRO A 116 -26.86 -36.06 63.51
N HIS A 117 -25.85 -36.46 64.31
CA HIS A 117 -25.56 -37.85 64.65
C HIS A 117 -25.44 -38.80 63.43
N MET A 118 -26.21 -39.89 63.44
CA MET A 118 -26.20 -40.93 62.42
C MET A 118 -26.76 -40.47 61.06
N GLU A 119 -27.44 -39.32 61.00
CA GLU A 119 -27.97 -38.78 59.73
C GLU A 119 -26.93 -38.05 58.89
N LEU A 120 -25.71 -37.81 59.42
CA LEU A 120 -24.58 -37.27 58.66
C LEU A 120 -23.96 -38.32 57.72
N CYS A 121 -24.79 -38.89 56.85
CA CYS A 121 -24.36 -39.87 55.85
C CYS A 121 -23.83 -39.15 54.60
N ARG A 122 -22.74 -39.68 54.03
CA ARG A 122 -22.32 -39.35 52.66
C ARG A 122 -23.07 -40.25 51.67
N ASP A 123 -24.33 -39.91 51.43
CA ASP A 123 -25.22 -40.61 50.51
C ASP A 123 -25.02 -40.16 49.05
N ASN A 124 -25.62 -40.88 48.10
CA ASN A 124 -25.52 -40.54 46.67
C ASN A 124 -25.89 -39.06 46.38
N PRO A 125 -26.99 -38.53 46.94
CA PRO A 125 -27.33 -37.12 46.74
C PRO A 125 -26.31 -36.14 47.34
N GLN A 126 -25.61 -36.46 48.43
CA GLN A 126 -24.51 -35.63 48.95
C GLN A 126 -23.39 -35.53 47.91
N PHE A 127 -22.98 -36.66 47.32
CA PHE A 127 -21.92 -36.67 46.31
C PHE A 127 -22.31 -35.89 45.06
N SER A 128 -23.55 -36.02 44.58
CA SER A 128 -24.04 -35.27 43.41
C SER A 128 -24.12 -33.74 43.61
N LEU A 129 -24.05 -33.24 44.84
CA LEU A 129 -24.11 -31.80 45.15
C LEU A 129 -22.73 -31.15 45.32
N VAL A 130 -21.66 -31.94 45.49
CA VAL A 130 -20.29 -31.44 45.69
C VAL A 130 -19.62 -31.07 44.35
N GLY A 131 -20.16 -31.55 43.23
CA GLY A 131 -19.54 -31.46 41.90
C GLY A 131 -18.99 -32.81 41.48
#